data_AF-A0A6S7K9H8-F1
#
_entry.id   AF-A0A6S7K9H8-F1
#
_cell.length_a   1.000
_cell.length_b   1.000
_cell.length_c   1.000
_cell.angle_alpha   90.00
_cell.angle_beta   90.00
_cell.angle_gamma   90.00
#
_symmetry.space_group_name_H-M   'P 1'
#
loop_
_entity.id
_entity.type
_entity.pdbx_description
1 polymer ?
#
loop_
_entity_poly.entity_id
_entity_poly.type
_entity_poly.pdbx_seq_one_letter_code
_entity_poly.pdbx_strand_id
1 'polypeptide(L)'
;MAFSSSRDGETSAKRRKKKSFGNMSEDEVMKLLLPDRLGESTDILFVGINPGLMSAYKGHHYSGANNHFWPCLIDAGLVPTHFTFLDDVRCPEHGIGLTNIVARTTRSSSDLSRAEIKQGKEDLIEKIKNCKPLVTCFNGKGIYEIFSGKKCVLGRQKETVPGTNSVIYVMPSSSARTMTYPRKSDKLHFYNELKILRDNLKLGKIADHETTAFHDTNDVG
;
A
#
# COMPACT_ATOMS: atom_id res chain seq x y z
N MET A 1 -2.49 62.61 -21.16
CA MET A 1 -1.30 61.74 -21.04
C MET A 1 -1.60 60.68 -20.00
N ALA A 2 -1.76 59.44 -20.44
CA ALA A 2 -1.96 58.28 -19.59
C ALA A 2 -0.61 57.66 -19.25
N PHE A 3 -0.39 57.28 -17.99
CA PHE A 3 0.51 56.20 -17.61
C PHE A 3 -0.01 55.51 -16.36
N SER A 4 -0.59 54.32 -16.58
CA SER A 4 -0.68 53.26 -15.59
C SER A 4 0.70 52.62 -15.41
N SER A 5 1.10 52.29 -14.18
CA SER A 5 2.09 51.23 -13.96
C SER A 5 1.64 50.33 -12.83
N SER A 6 1.19 49.16 -13.27
CA SER A 6 1.05 47.85 -12.64
C SER A 6 1.79 47.62 -11.32
N ARG A 7 1.06 47.10 -10.33
CA ARG A 7 1.61 46.31 -9.22
C ARG A 7 1.71 44.87 -9.70
N ASP A 8 2.92 44.42 -10.01
CA ASP A 8 3.18 43.00 -10.25
C ASP A 8 3.28 42.28 -8.91
N GLY A 9 2.24 41.50 -8.61
CA GLY A 9 2.20 40.57 -7.48
C GLY A 9 3.03 39.33 -7.80
N GLU A 10 4.23 39.26 -7.24
CA GLU A 10 5.06 38.06 -7.26
C GLU A 10 4.37 36.94 -6.46
N THR A 11 3.89 35.93 -7.18
CA THR A 11 3.34 34.72 -6.57
C THR A 11 4.47 33.83 -6.08
N SER A 12 4.69 33.79 -4.76
CA SER A 12 5.65 32.90 -4.11
C SER A 12 5.24 31.44 -4.30
N ALA A 13 5.86 30.77 -5.28
CA ALA A 13 5.77 29.32 -5.42
C ALA A 13 6.42 28.65 -4.19
N LYS A 14 5.60 28.02 -3.33
CA LYS A 14 6.07 27.27 -2.16
C LYS A 14 7.07 26.17 -2.60
N ARG A 15 8.36 26.43 -2.40
CA ARG A 15 9.46 25.51 -2.69
C ARG A 15 9.28 24.23 -1.86
N ARG A 16 8.99 23.10 -2.51
CA ARG A 16 8.88 21.78 -1.86
C ARG A 16 10.17 21.51 -1.07
N LYS A 17 10.08 21.29 0.25
CA LYS A 17 11.24 20.92 1.08
C LYS A 17 11.90 19.67 0.48
N LYS A 18 13.19 19.77 0.15
CA LYS A 18 13.98 18.65 -0.36
C LYS A 18 13.99 17.55 0.71
N LYS A 19 13.67 16.31 0.34
CA LYS A 19 13.78 15.17 1.26
C LYS A 19 15.24 15.04 1.67
N SER A 20 15.51 14.96 2.97
CA SER A 20 16.84 14.70 3.51
C SER A 20 16.98 13.19 3.73
N PHE A 21 18.04 12.60 3.17
CA PHE A 21 18.41 11.19 3.32
C PHE A 21 19.74 11.08 4.09
N GLY A 22 19.92 11.93 5.11
CA GLY A 22 21.20 12.07 5.80
C GLY A 22 22.30 12.45 4.81
N ASN A 23 23.34 11.61 4.75
CA ASN A 23 24.50 11.80 3.86
C ASN A 23 24.34 11.12 2.48
N MET A 24 23.25 10.37 2.25
CA MET A 24 23.05 9.66 0.97
C MET A 24 22.44 10.58 -0.08
N SER A 25 22.95 10.48 -1.30
CA SER A 25 22.28 11.00 -2.49
C SER A 25 21.03 10.19 -2.81
N GLU A 26 20.14 10.77 -3.61
CA GLU A 26 18.93 10.07 -4.05
C GLU A 26 19.23 8.85 -4.94
N ASP A 27 20.28 8.93 -5.76
CA ASP A 27 20.70 7.84 -6.64
C ASP A 27 21.26 6.66 -5.83
N GLU A 28 21.94 6.92 -4.71
CA GLU A 28 22.35 5.88 -3.77
C GLU A 28 21.14 5.24 -3.08
N VAL A 29 20.15 6.04 -2.67
CA VAL A 29 18.90 5.52 -2.08
C VAL A 29 18.12 4.67 -3.09
N MET A 30 18.09 5.04 -4.37
CA MET A 30 17.41 4.25 -5.40
C MET A 30 18.07 2.88 -5.67
N LYS A 31 19.33 2.68 -5.25
CA LYS A 31 20.00 1.38 -5.30
C LYS A 31 19.68 0.48 -4.10
N LEU A 32 19.10 1.03 -3.04
CA LEU A 32 18.68 0.24 -1.88
C LEU A 32 17.44 -0.59 -2.22
N LEU A 33 17.40 -1.81 -1.68
CA LEU A 33 16.23 -2.66 -1.68
C LEU A 33 15.55 -2.61 -0.31
N LEU A 34 14.26 -2.93 -0.29
CA LEU A 34 13.50 -3.09 0.94
C LEU A 34 13.17 -4.57 1.11
N PRO A 35 13.70 -5.25 2.14
CA PRO A 35 13.39 -6.66 2.36
C PRO A 35 11.91 -6.87 2.67
N ASP A 36 11.35 -7.97 2.18
CA ASP A 36 10.01 -8.39 2.55
C ASP A 36 9.96 -8.78 4.04
N ARG A 37 8.78 -8.64 4.64
CA ARG A 37 8.47 -9.15 5.98
C ARG A 37 7.48 -10.29 5.80
N LEU A 38 7.96 -11.51 5.66
CA LEU A 38 7.12 -12.69 5.44
C LEU A 38 7.26 -13.63 6.63
N GLY A 39 6.14 -14.20 7.07
CA GLY A 39 6.09 -15.22 8.11
C GLY A 39 5.51 -16.53 7.60
N GLU A 40 5.82 -17.64 8.27
CA GLU A 40 5.32 -18.98 7.93
C GLU A 40 3.80 -19.11 8.08
N SER A 41 3.20 -18.34 9.01
CA SER A 41 1.76 -18.25 9.25
C SER A 41 1.27 -16.83 9.03
N THR A 42 1.05 -16.47 7.76
CA THR A 42 0.57 -15.14 7.40
C THR A 42 -0.97 -15.13 7.36
N ASP A 43 -1.62 -14.28 8.15
CA ASP A 43 -3.06 -14.05 8.05
C ASP A 43 -3.36 -13.07 6.89
N ILE A 44 -2.65 -11.93 6.86
CA ILE A 44 -2.81 -10.89 5.85
C ILE A 44 -1.45 -10.56 5.25
N LEU A 45 -1.31 -10.69 3.93
CA LEU A 45 -0.17 -10.17 3.18
C LEU A 45 -0.54 -8.83 2.54
N PHE A 46 0.08 -7.74 2.99
CA PHE A 46 -0.04 -6.45 2.30
C PHE A 46 0.94 -6.36 1.14
N VAL A 47 0.42 -5.96 -0.01
CA VAL A 47 1.15 -5.83 -1.26
C VAL A 47 1.16 -4.36 -1.69
N GLY A 48 2.33 -3.74 -1.64
CA GLY A 48 2.61 -2.46 -2.30
C GLY A 48 3.05 -2.65 -3.75
N ILE A 49 3.30 -1.54 -4.45
CA ILE A 49 3.78 -1.57 -5.84
C ILE A 49 5.28 -1.74 -5.88
N ASN A 50 6.01 -0.85 -5.20
CA ASN A 50 7.45 -0.87 -5.05
C ASN A 50 7.87 0.07 -3.91
N PRO A 51 9.10 -0.06 -3.37
CA PRO A 51 9.58 0.82 -2.31
C PRO A 51 9.69 2.27 -2.80
N GLY A 52 9.12 3.20 -2.04
CA GLY A 52 9.42 4.61 -2.19
C GLY A 52 10.73 4.97 -1.50
N LEU A 53 11.38 6.05 -1.93
CA LEU A 53 12.70 6.49 -1.41
C LEU A 53 12.83 6.49 0.12
N MET A 54 11.80 6.94 0.86
CA MET A 54 11.88 7.00 2.32
C MET A 54 11.85 5.60 2.96
N SER A 55 11.08 4.68 2.39
CA SER A 55 11.05 3.29 2.83
C SER A 55 12.36 2.57 2.53
N ALA A 56 12.93 2.81 1.35
CA ALA A 56 14.24 2.29 0.99
C ALA A 56 15.35 2.85 1.90
N TYR A 57 15.41 4.18 2.05
CA TYR A 57 16.39 4.86 2.91
C TYR A 57 16.34 4.39 4.37
N LYS A 58 15.13 4.26 4.93
CA LYS A 58 14.96 3.79 6.31
C LYS A 58 15.06 2.27 6.46
N GLY A 59 14.98 1.50 5.37
CA GLY A 59 14.89 0.04 5.41
C GLY A 59 13.58 -0.50 6.01
N HIS A 60 12.52 0.30 6.00
CA HIS A 60 11.23 -0.03 6.62
C HIS A 60 10.02 0.31 5.76
N HIS A 61 9.03 -0.58 5.76
CA HIS A 61 7.80 -0.45 4.99
C HIS A 61 6.96 0.75 5.44
N TYR A 62 6.43 1.49 4.45
CA TYR A 62 5.52 2.62 4.64
C TYR A 62 6.01 3.73 5.60
N SER A 63 7.32 3.92 5.74
CA SER A 63 7.97 4.83 6.70
C SER A 63 7.91 6.34 6.36
N GLY A 64 7.14 6.72 5.33
CA GLY A 64 6.92 8.12 4.97
C GLY A 64 6.01 8.81 5.98
N ALA A 65 6.37 10.03 6.42
CA ALA A 65 5.65 10.76 7.46
C ALA A 65 4.14 10.98 7.17
N ASN A 66 3.78 11.12 5.90
CA ASN A 66 2.39 11.31 5.47
C ASN A 66 1.76 10.00 4.96
N ASN A 67 2.31 8.83 5.27
CA ASN A 67 1.69 7.57 4.89
C ASN A 67 0.69 7.14 5.97
N HIS A 68 -0.54 6.81 5.58
CA HIS A 68 -1.61 6.43 6.51
C HIS A 68 -1.60 4.95 6.90
N PHE A 69 -0.67 4.13 6.38
CA PHE A 69 -0.62 2.69 6.64
C PHE A 69 -0.55 2.39 8.13
N TRP A 70 0.50 2.84 8.82
CA TRP A 70 0.70 2.56 10.24
C TRP A 70 -0.44 3.10 11.12
N PRO A 71 -0.86 4.37 10.99
CA PRO A 71 -2.00 4.87 11.75
C PRO A 71 -3.30 4.08 11.51
N CYS A 72 -3.61 3.66 10.27
CA CYS A 72 -4.81 2.87 10.01
C CYS A 72 -4.70 1.43 10.52
N LEU A 73 -3.52 0.81 10.40
CA LEU A 73 -3.27 -0.54 10.88
C LEU A 73 -3.44 -0.64 12.40
N ILE A 74 -2.95 0.38 13.12
CA ILE A 74 -3.08 0.51 14.58
C ILE A 74 -4.54 0.76 14.97
N ASP A 75 -5.20 1.76 14.39
CA ASP A 75 -6.58 2.11 14.75
C ASP A 75 -7.57 1.00 14.44
N ALA A 76 -7.31 0.19 13.40
CA ALA A 76 -8.11 -0.99 13.11
C ALA A 76 -7.87 -2.15 14.10
N GLY A 77 -6.82 -2.06 14.93
CA GLY A 77 -6.43 -3.09 15.88
C GLY A 77 -5.82 -4.33 15.20
N LEU A 78 -5.16 -4.15 14.05
CA LEU A 78 -4.45 -5.24 13.36
C LEU A 78 -3.05 -5.49 13.95
N VAL A 79 -2.48 -4.49 14.65
CA VAL A 79 -1.20 -4.57 15.37
C VAL A 79 -1.29 -3.80 16.70
N PRO A 80 -0.35 -4.00 17.65
CA PRO A 80 -0.32 -3.25 18.91
C PRO A 80 -0.23 -1.73 18.74
N THR A 81 -0.79 -0.98 19.68
CA THR A 81 -0.91 0.50 19.60
C THR A 81 0.41 1.26 19.64
N HIS A 82 1.48 0.65 20.12
CA HIS A 82 2.81 1.26 20.19
C HIS A 82 3.64 1.06 18.92
N PHE A 83 3.11 0.34 17.91
CA PHE A 83 3.85 0.06 16.68
C PHE A 83 4.08 1.33 15.85
N THR A 84 5.17 1.33 15.12
CA THR A 84 5.60 2.32 14.14
C THR A 84 6.19 1.58 12.93
N PHE A 85 6.69 2.32 11.94
CA PHE A 85 7.40 1.69 10.82
C PHE A 85 8.65 0.91 11.24
N LEU A 86 9.26 1.23 12.38
CA LEU A 86 10.44 0.51 12.89
C LEU A 86 10.08 -0.94 13.30
N ASP A 87 8.80 -1.19 13.52
CA ASP A 87 8.27 -2.45 14.04
C ASP A 87 7.82 -3.40 12.94
N ASP A 88 8.05 -3.04 11.66
CA ASP A 88 7.69 -3.87 10.51
C ASP A 88 8.34 -5.26 10.52
N VAL A 89 9.52 -5.39 11.13
CA VAL A 89 10.23 -6.65 11.35
C VAL A 89 9.47 -7.60 12.27
N ARG A 90 8.62 -7.06 13.16
CA ARG A 90 7.79 -7.81 14.11
C ARG A 90 6.40 -8.12 13.56
N CYS A 91 5.99 -7.52 12.44
CA CYS A 91 4.69 -7.80 11.82
C CYS A 91 4.40 -9.29 11.58
N PRO A 92 5.38 -10.12 11.16
CA PRO A 92 5.16 -11.56 11.00
C PRO A 92 4.67 -12.25 12.28
N GLU A 93 5.09 -11.80 13.47
CA GLU A 93 4.64 -12.33 14.78
C GLU A 93 3.14 -12.08 15.02
N HIS A 94 2.56 -11.12 14.30
CA HIS A 94 1.15 -10.75 14.35
C HIS A 94 0.35 -11.27 13.14
N GLY A 95 0.93 -12.18 12.34
CA GLY A 95 0.30 -12.70 11.13
C GLY A 95 0.21 -11.68 10.00
N ILE A 96 1.01 -10.60 10.05
CA ILE A 96 1.02 -9.55 9.02
C ILE A 96 2.28 -9.69 8.17
N GLY A 97 2.09 -9.91 6.88
CA GLY A 97 3.14 -9.90 5.87
C GLY A 97 3.22 -8.57 5.11
N LEU A 98 4.42 -8.18 4.66
CA LEU A 98 4.68 -6.96 3.89
C LEU A 98 5.60 -7.27 2.71
N THR A 99 5.12 -7.01 1.50
CA THR A 99 5.88 -7.18 0.25
C THR A 99 5.50 -6.09 -0.76
N ASN A 100 6.25 -6.03 -1.86
CA ASN A 100 5.87 -5.27 -3.05
C ASN A 100 5.80 -6.17 -4.29
N ILE A 101 5.11 -5.72 -5.35
CA ILE A 101 5.17 -6.36 -6.67
C ILE A 101 6.60 -6.27 -7.22
N VAL A 102 7.19 -5.08 -7.21
CA VAL A 102 8.54 -4.84 -7.74
C VAL A 102 9.49 -4.46 -6.61
N ALA A 103 10.67 -5.09 -6.58
CA ALA A 103 11.69 -4.86 -5.56
C ALA A 103 12.42 -3.51 -5.71
N ARG A 104 12.55 -3.00 -6.95
CA ARG A 104 13.34 -1.79 -7.24
C ARG A 104 12.71 -0.54 -6.62
N THR A 105 13.54 0.22 -5.92
CA THR A 105 13.18 1.53 -5.36
C THR A 105 13.04 2.59 -6.45
N THR A 106 11.95 3.36 -6.42
CA THR A 106 11.75 4.51 -7.33
C THR A 106 11.12 5.72 -6.64
N ARG A 107 11.12 6.86 -7.35
CA ARG A 107 10.38 8.06 -6.93
C ARG A 107 8.88 7.84 -7.07
N SER A 108 8.50 7.23 -8.19
CA SER A 108 7.12 7.00 -8.60
C SER A 108 6.98 5.62 -9.23
N SER A 109 5.82 5.00 -9.04
CA SER A 109 5.48 3.75 -9.72
C SER A 109 5.44 3.89 -11.25
N SER A 110 5.30 5.11 -11.77
CA SER A 110 5.42 5.40 -13.21
C SER A 110 6.81 5.11 -13.78
N ASP A 111 7.83 5.01 -12.93
CA ASP A 111 9.22 4.78 -13.33
C ASP A 111 9.53 3.27 -13.50
N LEU A 112 8.54 2.41 -13.32
CA LEU A 112 8.65 0.96 -13.47
C LEU A 112 8.35 0.54 -14.91
N SER A 113 9.22 -0.28 -15.49
CA SER A 113 8.99 -0.83 -16.82
C SER A 113 7.94 -1.94 -16.81
N ARG A 114 7.32 -2.20 -17.96
CA ARG A 114 6.38 -3.32 -18.11
C ARG A 114 7.02 -4.67 -17.83
N ALA A 115 8.29 -4.84 -18.17
CA ALA A 115 9.04 -6.07 -17.93
C ALA A 115 9.23 -6.33 -16.43
N GLU A 116 9.60 -5.31 -15.66
CA GLU A 116 9.73 -5.42 -14.19
C GLU A 116 8.39 -5.74 -13.53
N ILE A 117 7.32 -5.10 -13.98
CA ILE A 117 5.98 -5.38 -13.48
C ILE A 117 5.59 -6.84 -13.81
N LYS A 118 5.85 -7.32 -15.02
CA LYS A 118 5.53 -8.70 -15.41
C LYS A 118 6.28 -9.70 -14.53
N GLN A 119 7.60 -9.55 -14.39
CA GLN A 119 8.41 -10.41 -13.52
C GLN A 119 7.92 -10.35 -12.07
N GLY A 120 7.70 -9.14 -11.55
CA GLY A 120 7.26 -8.95 -10.16
C GLY A 120 5.90 -9.59 -9.83
N LYS A 121 5.00 -9.75 -10.82
CA LYS A 121 3.75 -10.52 -10.63
C LYS A 121 4.02 -12.00 -10.45
N GLU A 122 4.92 -12.56 -11.27
CA GLU A 122 5.29 -13.97 -11.22
C GLU A 122 5.93 -14.28 -9.86
N ASP A 123 6.92 -13.46 -9.44
CA ASP A 123 7.57 -13.55 -8.14
C ASP A 123 6.57 -13.40 -6.97
N LEU A 124 5.61 -12.47 -7.08
CA LEU A 124 4.60 -12.29 -6.05
C LEU A 124 3.69 -13.52 -5.90
N ILE A 125 3.28 -14.14 -7.01
CA ILE A 125 2.46 -15.36 -6.96
C ILE A 125 3.24 -16.49 -6.26
N GLU A 126 4.54 -16.63 -6.54
CA GLU A 126 5.39 -17.60 -5.85
C GLU A 126 5.48 -17.32 -4.34
N LYS A 127 5.69 -16.06 -3.95
CA LYS A 127 5.67 -15.66 -2.53
C LYS A 127 4.35 -16.03 -1.86
N ILE A 128 3.21 -15.75 -2.50
CA ILE A 128 1.87 -16.05 -1.97
C ILE A 128 1.66 -17.57 -1.85
N LYS A 129 2.13 -18.36 -2.82
CA LYS A 129 2.08 -19.84 -2.75
C LYS A 129 2.89 -20.38 -1.58
N ASN A 130 4.00 -19.72 -1.24
CA ASN A 130 4.89 -20.14 -0.15
C ASN A 130 4.34 -19.72 1.23
N CYS A 131 3.94 -18.45 1.41
CA CYS A 131 3.45 -17.96 2.70
C CYS A 131 1.95 -18.21 2.95
N LYS A 132 1.20 -18.63 1.92
CA LYS A 132 -0.20 -19.08 1.96
C LYS A 132 -1.12 -18.18 2.80
N PRO A 133 -1.15 -16.86 2.54
CA PRO A 133 -1.91 -15.94 3.37
C PRO A 133 -3.41 -16.16 3.21
N LEU A 134 -4.18 -16.01 4.30
CA LEU A 134 -5.65 -16.05 4.22
C LEU A 134 -6.17 -14.94 3.30
N VAL A 135 -5.59 -13.74 3.43
CA VAL A 135 -5.93 -12.58 2.59
C VAL A 135 -4.66 -11.97 1.99
N THR A 136 -4.65 -11.79 0.67
CA THR A 136 -3.71 -10.92 -0.03
C THR A 136 -4.34 -9.56 -0.25
N CYS A 137 -3.85 -8.55 0.47
CA CYS A 137 -4.37 -7.19 0.47
C CYS A 137 -3.52 -6.27 -0.41
N PHE A 138 -4.07 -5.81 -1.53
CA PHE A 138 -3.41 -4.84 -2.41
C PHE A 138 -3.63 -3.41 -1.89
N ASN A 139 -2.54 -2.77 -1.45
CA ASN A 139 -2.53 -1.41 -0.88
C ASN A 139 -2.59 -0.32 -1.96
N GLY A 140 -3.62 -0.40 -2.79
CA GLY A 140 -3.93 0.52 -3.88
C GLY A 140 -4.67 -0.15 -5.03
N LYS A 141 -5.82 0.42 -5.42
CA LYS A 141 -6.62 0.02 -6.60
C LYS A 141 -5.76 -0.24 -7.84
N GLY A 142 -4.98 0.75 -8.27
CA GLY A 142 -4.10 0.63 -9.44
C GLY A 142 -3.03 -0.46 -9.31
N ILE A 143 -2.63 -0.85 -8.10
CA ILE A 143 -1.68 -1.94 -7.87
C ILE A 143 -2.34 -3.28 -8.21
N TYR A 144 -3.59 -3.47 -7.76
CA TYR A 144 -4.35 -4.65 -8.13
C TYR A 144 -4.70 -4.68 -9.61
N GLU A 145 -5.10 -3.55 -10.21
CA GLU A 145 -5.37 -3.48 -11.66
C GLU A 145 -4.12 -3.80 -12.47
N ILE A 146 -2.95 -3.34 -12.01
CA ILE A 146 -1.68 -3.73 -12.58
C ILE A 146 -1.50 -5.24 -12.45
N PHE A 147 -1.67 -5.83 -11.26
CA PHE A 147 -1.52 -7.27 -11.03
C PHE A 147 -2.46 -8.11 -11.91
N SER A 148 -3.76 -7.86 -11.84
CA SER A 148 -4.83 -8.64 -12.49
C SER A 148 -4.97 -8.36 -13.99
N GLY A 149 -4.54 -7.18 -14.45
CA GLY A 149 -4.80 -6.71 -15.81
C GLY A 149 -6.26 -6.31 -16.06
N LYS A 150 -7.09 -6.19 -15.00
CA LYS A 150 -8.52 -5.89 -15.07
C LYS A 150 -8.85 -4.71 -14.16
N LYS A 151 -9.90 -3.97 -14.51
CA LYS A 151 -10.53 -3.01 -13.60
C LYS A 151 -11.14 -3.73 -12.40
N CYS A 152 -11.13 -3.06 -11.26
CA CYS A 152 -11.65 -3.60 -10.01
C CYS A 152 -12.43 -2.54 -9.24
N VAL A 153 -13.11 -2.98 -8.18
CA VAL A 153 -13.67 -2.11 -7.14
C VAL A 153 -12.88 -2.32 -5.86
N LEU A 154 -12.95 -1.36 -4.95
CA LEU A 154 -12.36 -1.55 -3.61
C LEU A 154 -13.11 -2.65 -2.82
N GLY A 155 -12.44 -3.22 -1.83
CA GLY A 155 -12.96 -4.30 -0.98
C GLY A 155 -12.55 -5.70 -1.43
N ARG A 156 -13.29 -6.71 -0.93
CA ARG A 156 -13.08 -8.14 -1.27
C ARG A 156 -13.41 -8.39 -2.74
N GLN A 157 -12.52 -9.06 -3.44
CA GLN A 157 -12.77 -9.50 -4.81
C GLN A 157 -13.41 -10.91 -4.84
N LYS A 158 -14.12 -11.22 -5.93
CA LYS A 158 -14.77 -12.53 -6.12
C LYS A 158 -13.77 -13.66 -6.32
N GLU A 159 -12.65 -13.33 -6.97
CA GLU A 159 -11.58 -14.28 -7.28
C GLU A 159 -10.55 -14.38 -6.15
N THR A 160 -9.86 -15.52 -6.07
CA THR A 160 -8.67 -15.70 -5.23
C THR A 160 -7.41 -15.47 -6.06
N VAL A 161 -6.26 -15.33 -5.38
CA VAL A 161 -4.98 -15.23 -6.08
C VAL A 161 -4.75 -16.52 -6.90
N PRO A 162 -4.41 -16.43 -8.20
CA PRO A 162 -4.30 -17.59 -9.08
C PRO A 162 -3.42 -18.70 -8.53
N GLY A 163 -3.96 -19.93 -8.52
CA GLY A 163 -3.25 -21.11 -8.01
C GLY A 163 -3.15 -21.17 -6.48
N THR A 164 -3.95 -20.40 -5.75
CA THR A 164 -3.98 -20.37 -4.28
C THR A 164 -5.41 -20.21 -3.76
N ASN A 165 -5.60 -20.42 -2.46
CA ASN A 165 -6.85 -20.13 -1.75
C ASN A 165 -6.84 -18.72 -1.11
N SER A 166 -5.84 -17.89 -1.41
CA SER A 166 -5.73 -16.56 -0.79
C SER A 166 -6.80 -15.62 -1.33
N VAL A 167 -7.66 -15.13 -0.44
CA VAL A 167 -8.70 -14.15 -0.79
C VAL A 167 -8.05 -12.83 -1.17
N ILE A 168 -8.54 -12.19 -2.23
CA ILE A 168 -8.05 -10.87 -2.63
C ILE A 168 -8.87 -9.79 -1.96
N TYR A 169 -8.19 -8.82 -1.36
CA TYR A 169 -8.78 -7.58 -0.88
C TYR A 169 -8.05 -6.39 -1.49
N VAL A 170 -8.79 -5.36 -1.93
CA VAL A 170 -8.22 -4.17 -2.57
C VAL A 170 -8.59 -2.95 -1.73
N MET A 171 -7.62 -2.14 -1.37
CA MET A 171 -7.85 -0.93 -0.59
C MET A 171 -7.32 0.31 -1.32
N PRO A 172 -7.78 1.53 -0.96
CA PRO A 172 -7.15 2.73 -1.46
C PRO A 172 -5.69 2.77 -0.99
N SER A 173 -4.80 3.36 -1.80
CA SER A 173 -3.41 3.44 -1.41
C SER A 173 -3.25 4.24 -0.11
N SER A 174 -2.47 3.69 0.82
CA SER A 174 -2.11 4.32 2.09
C SER A 174 -1.36 5.66 1.93
N SER A 175 -0.74 5.91 0.77
CA SER A 175 -0.08 7.17 0.44
C SER A 175 -1.03 8.36 0.54
N ALA A 176 -0.63 9.45 1.22
CA ALA A 176 -1.37 10.72 1.19
C ALA A 176 -1.33 11.44 -0.18
N ARG A 177 -0.65 10.88 -1.19
CA ARG A 177 -0.74 11.39 -2.57
C ARG A 177 -2.06 11.02 -3.24
N THR A 178 -2.79 10.05 -2.70
CA THR A 178 -4.09 9.65 -3.22
C THR A 178 -5.13 10.70 -2.87
N MET A 179 -5.53 11.48 -3.86
CA MET A 179 -6.46 12.60 -3.68
C MET A 179 -7.91 12.16 -3.45
N THR A 180 -8.28 10.97 -3.93
CA THR A 180 -9.63 10.39 -3.74
C THR A 180 -9.92 10.04 -2.27
N TYR A 181 -8.87 9.72 -1.49
CA TYR A 181 -8.96 9.40 -0.07
C TYR A 181 -7.93 10.23 0.70
N PRO A 182 -8.17 11.54 0.86
CA PRO A 182 -7.15 12.48 1.31
C PRO A 182 -6.78 12.33 2.78
N ARG A 183 -7.68 11.81 3.63
CA ARG A 183 -7.47 11.70 5.09
C ARG A 183 -7.30 10.25 5.54
N LYS A 184 -6.74 10.08 6.74
CA LYS A 184 -6.69 8.77 7.42
C LYS A 184 -8.09 8.21 7.64
N SER A 185 -9.03 9.05 8.10
CA SER A 185 -10.43 8.66 8.37
C SER A 185 -11.13 8.06 7.16
N ASP A 186 -10.77 8.51 5.95
CA ASP A 186 -11.36 8.05 4.70
C ASP A 186 -10.88 6.64 4.32
N LYS A 187 -9.79 6.16 4.94
CA LYS A 187 -9.18 4.86 4.66
C LYS A 187 -9.41 3.83 5.76
N LEU A 188 -9.64 4.28 7.00
CA LEU A 188 -9.72 3.41 8.17
C LEU A 188 -10.78 2.31 8.03
N HIS A 189 -11.92 2.62 7.40
CA HIS A 189 -12.98 1.64 7.18
C HIS A 189 -12.50 0.39 6.42
N PHE A 190 -11.68 0.53 5.38
CA PHE A 190 -11.11 -0.60 4.64
C PHE A 190 -10.21 -1.49 5.51
N TYR A 191 -9.50 -0.93 6.49
CA TYR A 191 -8.70 -1.72 7.42
C TYR A 191 -9.60 -2.47 8.43
N ASN A 192 -10.72 -1.87 8.85
CA ASN A 192 -11.71 -2.52 9.71
C ASN A 192 -12.40 -3.68 8.99
N GLU A 193 -12.83 -3.47 7.74
CA GLU A 193 -13.40 -4.53 6.90
C GLU A 193 -12.40 -5.67 6.67
N LEU A 194 -11.14 -5.34 6.38
CA LEU A 194 -10.07 -6.32 6.21
C LEU A 194 -9.87 -7.17 7.47
N LYS A 195 -9.92 -6.55 8.66
CA LYS A 195 -9.86 -7.27 9.93
C LYS A 195 -11.05 -8.23 10.09
N ILE A 196 -12.27 -7.77 9.83
CA ILE A 196 -13.48 -8.60 9.92
C ILE A 196 -13.38 -9.79 8.95
N LEU A 197 -12.94 -9.54 7.71
CA LEU A 197 -12.72 -10.59 6.71
C LEU A 197 -11.72 -11.63 7.21
N ARG A 198 -10.56 -11.18 7.72
CA ARG A 198 -9.54 -12.07 8.29
C ARG A 198 -10.10 -12.90 9.44
N ASP A 199 -10.79 -12.29 10.39
CA ASP A 199 -11.34 -12.95 11.57
C ASP A 199 -12.38 -14.02 11.15
N ASN A 200 -13.23 -13.73 10.17
CA ASN A 200 -14.20 -14.69 9.63
C ASN A 200 -13.52 -15.90 8.96
N LEU A 201 -12.50 -15.65 8.13
CA LEU A 201 -11.74 -16.71 7.47
C LEU A 201 -11.03 -17.63 8.48
N LYS A 202 -10.47 -17.06 9.57
CA LYS A 202 -9.85 -17.86 10.65
C LYS A 202 -10.83 -18.77 11.37
N LEU A 203 -12.10 -18.36 11.46
CA LEU A 203 -13.16 -19.16 12.08
C LEU A 203 -13.77 -20.20 11.13
N GLY A 204 -13.26 -20.34 9.90
CA GLY A 204 -13.82 -21.23 8.89
C GLY A 204 -15.22 -20.81 8.42
N LYS A 205 -15.66 -19.60 8.77
CA LYS A 205 -16.90 -19.03 8.26
C LYS A 205 -16.61 -18.57 6.84
N ILE A 206 -17.02 -19.39 5.86
CA ILE A 206 -17.14 -18.91 4.49
C ILE A 206 -18.11 -17.74 4.55
N ALA A 207 -17.64 -16.54 4.24
CA ALA A 207 -18.49 -15.36 4.17
C ALA A 207 -19.39 -15.51 2.93
N ASP A 208 -20.40 -16.38 3.04
CA ASP A 208 -21.57 -16.47 2.18
C ASP A 208 -22.56 -15.39 2.60
N HIS A 209 -22.13 -14.13 2.57
CA HIS A 209 -23.07 -13.02 2.57
C HIS A 209 -22.42 -11.89 1.81
N GLU A 210 -23.19 -11.36 0.86
CA GLU A 210 -23.08 -10.00 0.32
C GLU A 210 -22.54 -9.10 1.43
N THR A 211 -21.24 -8.81 1.37
CA THR A 211 -20.72 -7.65 2.11
C THR A 211 -21.56 -6.52 1.55
N THR A 212 -22.36 -5.85 2.39
CA THR A 212 -22.99 -4.59 2.07
C THR A 212 -21.92 -3.76 1.40
N ALA A 213 -21.93 -3.72 0.07
CA ALA A 213 -20.94 -2.99 -0.67
C ALA A 213 -21.14 -1.57 -0.18
N PHE A 214 -20.21 -1.09 0.65
CA PHE A 214 -20.12 0.33 0.89
C PHE A 214 -20.00 0.90 -0.51
N HIS A 215 -21.09 1.49 -1.00
CA HIS A 215 -21.09 2.19 -2.26
C HIS A 215 -20.25 3.41 -1.98
N ASP A 216 -18.95 3.25 -2.15
CA ASP A 216 -18.03 4.34 -2.02
C ASP A 216 -18.33 5.29 -3.16
N THR A 217 -19.02 6.38 -2.82
CA THR A 217 -19.35 7.44 -3.76
C THR A 217 -18.10 8.15 -4.28
N ASN A 218 -16.92 7.83 -3.73
CA ASN A 218 -15.62 8.29 -4.22
C ASN A 218 -14.91 7.26 -5.11
N ASP A 219 -15.40 6.02 -5.25
CA ASP A 219 -14.85 4.99 -6.16
C ASP A 219 -15.43 5.07 -7.58
N VAL A 220 -16.00 6.21 -7.96
CA VAL A 220 -16.35 6.54 -9.36
C VAL A 220 -15.08 6.97 -10.10
N GLY A 221 -14.39 5.99 -10.70
CA GLY A 221 -13.23 6.19 -11.57
C GLY A 221 -12.61 4.91 -12.09
#